data_AF-A0A0F7PHI2-F1
#
_entry.id   AF-A0A0F7PHI2-F1
#
_cell.length_a   1.000
_cell.length_b   1.000
_cell.length_c   1.000
_cell.angle_alpha   90.00
_cell.angle_beta   90.00
_cell.angle_gamma   90.00
#
_symmetry.space_group_name_H-M   'P 1'
#
loop_
_entity.id
_entity.type
_entity.pdbx_description
1 polymer ?
#
loop_
_entity_poly.entity_id
_entity_poly.type
_entity_poly.pdbx_seq_one_letter_code
_entity_poly.pdbx_strand_id
1 'polypeptide(L)'
;MRRRALLATAATSLPAVVAGCTSPGGLGGSNAAAEAPTARLELTTIADAKLPTKVLYTVRPAEGNDETAQLFDRILDGGTTTKATRPPLPEQQHIAYQDGVYELAYEVIEKTPATRYSVKVDIVTGSVTEAEAIQFADLPEVDQEEFAAHGLADGDPVGIGTTFLYTDAEREQSVLIPKSEYSYIIWDDGTEAEWVVDDAYDTTLNTYRYTADQVAPAAEYGQQMRERFTFELTDLPDAQREIVKTAITDGPYVVGPDETSSDALVALATRFRGHEQAHGLNEDGKGDLSGTYLVRYQDDVYWTTLVVQRDTLTTTEG
;
A
#
# COMPACT_ATOMS: atom_id res chain seq x y z
N MET A 1 -43.89 -50.18 -22.35
CA MET A 1 -42.53 -50.18 -22.94
C MET A 1 -41.85 -48.89 -22.49
N ARG A 2 -40.79 -48.94 -21.66
CA ARG A 2 -39.38 -48.78 -22.10
C ARG A 2 -39.24 -47.56 -23.04
N ARG A 3 -38.49 -46.48 -22.77
CA ARG A 3 -37.15 -46.35 -22.16
C ARG A 3 -36.80 -44.84 -22.05
N ARG A 4 -36.01 -44.47 -21.03
CA ARG A 4 -34.75 -43.65 -21.01
C ARG A 4 -34.70 -42.34 -21.83
N ALA A 5 -33.93 -41.30 -21.50
CA ALA A 5 -33.14 -40.77 -20.37
C ALA A 5 -32.38 -39.54 -20.97
N LEU A 6 -31.78 -38.72 -20.09
CA LEU A 6 -30.71 -37.72 -20.31
C LEU A 6 -31.18 -36.31 -20.74
N LEU A 7 -31.07 -35.28 -19.88
CA LEU A 7 -29.89 -34.54 -19.35
C LEU A 7 -29.44 -33.39 -20.29
N ALA A 8 -29.59 -32.15 -19.83
CA ALA A 8 -28.64 -31.04 -20.00
C ALA A 8 -29.25 -29.77 -19.38
N THR A 9 -28.90 -29.44 -18.14
CA THR A 9 -29.17 -28.11 -17.57
C THR A 9 -27.81 -27.48 -17.28
N ALA A 10 -27.40 -26.57 -18.16
CA ALA A 10 -26.18 -25.79 -18.02
C ALA A 10 -26.39 -24.75 -16.92
N ALA A 11 -25.60 -24.85 -15.85
CA ALA A 11 -25.49 -23.80 -14.83
C ALA A 11 -24.35 -22.86 -15.26
N THR A 12 -24.70 -21.65 -15.69
CA THR A 12 -23.77 -20.55 -15.93
C THR A 12 -23.30 -19.98 -14.59
N SER A 13 -22.04 -20.24 -14.23
CA SER A 13 -21.34 -19.59 -13.13
C SER A 13 -20.86 -18.20 -13.58
N LEU A 14 -21.43 -17.15 -13.00
CA LEU A 14 -20.93 -15.78 -13.08
C LEU A 14 -19.78 -15.59 -12.07
N PRO A 15 -18.59 -15.12 -12.46
CA PRO A 15 -17.56 -14.72 -11.51
C PRO A 15 -17.90 -13.33 -10.94
N ALA A 16 -18.15 -13.26 -9.63
CA ALA A 16 -18.23 -11.99 -8.91
C ALA A 16 -16.80 -11.46 -8.71
N VAL A 17 -16.44 -10.41 -9.46
CA VAL A 17 -15.20 -9.66 -9.25
C VAL A 17 -15.40 -8.82 -7.99
N VAL A 18 -14.85 -9.28 -6.85
CA VAL A 18 -14.76 -8.47 -5.64
C VAL A 18 -13.58 -7.53 -5.83
N ALA A 19 -13.87 -6.31 -6.26
CA ALA A 19 -12.91 -5.20 -6.18
C ALA A 19 -12.71 -4.85 -4.70
N GLY A 20 -11.70 -5.45 -4.07
CA GLY A 20 -11.24 -5.08 -2.75
C GLY A 20 -10.21 -3.97 -2.86
N CYS A 21 -10.61 -2.74 -2.53
CA CYS A 21 -9.70 -1.62 -2.29
C CYS A 21 -8.72 -2.00 -1.17
N THR A 22 -7.46 -2.20 -1.53
CA THR A 22 -6.36 -2.38 -0.58
C THR A 22 -6.17 -1.09 0.22
N SER A 23 -6.53 -1.13 1.50
CA SER A 23 -6.14 -0.09 2.46
C SER A 23 -4.62 -0.15 2.70
N PRO A 24 -3.95 0.99 2.92
CA PRO A 24 -2.50 1.05 3.10
C PRO A 24 -2.14 0.55 4.50
N GLY A 25 -1.84 -0.74 4.60
CA GLY A 25 -1.50 -1.41 5.86
C GLY A 25 -1.68 -2.91 5.72
N GLY A 26 -0.98 -3.54 4.78
CA GLY A 26 -1.23 -4.94 4.44
C GLY A 26 0.00 -5.66 3.91
N LEU A 27 0.51 -6.56 4.75
CA LEU A 27 1.12 -7.86 4.44
C LEU A 27 1.95 -7.95 3.15
N GLY A 28 3.28 -8.03 3.33
CA GLY A 28 4.23 -8.37 2.28
C GLY A 28 3.86 -9.67 1.58
N GLY A 29 4.03 -9.66 0.26
CA GLY A 29 3.38 -10.56 -0.68
C GLY A 29 3.72 -12.05 -0.57
N SER A 30 2.71 -12.85 -0.90
CA SER A 30 2.83 -14.18 -1.49
C SER A 30 1.53 -14.42 -2.28
N ASN A 31 1.62 -14.44 -3.60
CA ASN A 31 0.49 -14.62 -4.53
C ASN A 31 0.00 -16.08 -4.62
N ALA A 32 -0.20 -16.71 -3.47
CA ALA A 32 -1.08 -17.85 -3.32
C ALA A 32 -2.13 -17.40 -2.31
N ALA A 33 -3.40 -17.34 -2.71
CA ALA A 33 -4.50 -17.10 -1.77
C ALA A 33 -4.62 -18.31 -0.84
N ALA A 34 -3.69 -18.43 0.10
CA ALA A 34 -3.82 -19.32 1.22
C ALA A 34 -5.06 -18.86 1.98
N GLU A 35 -5.99 -19.80 2.17
CA GLU A 35 -7.21 -19.53 2.90
C GLU A 35 -6.87 -19.02 4.30
N ALA A 36 -7.56 -17.97 4.74
CA ALA A 36 -7.24 -17.32 6.00
C ALA A 36 -7.46 -18.31 7.16
N PRO A 37 -6.53 -18.38 8.13
CA PRO A 37 -6.67 -19.30 9.25
C PRO A 37 -7.92 -18.95 10.08
N THR A 38 -8.49 -19.96 10.72
CA THR A 38 -9.60 -19.77 11.66
C THR A 38 -9.17 -18.90 12.84
N ALA A 39 -7.96 -19.14 13.34
CA ALA A 39 -7.35 -18.31 14.36
C ALA A 39 -5.82 -18.29 14.22
N ARG A 40 -5.21 -17.17 14.57
CA ARG A 40 -3.76 -17.00 14.66
C ARG A 40 -3.42 -16.13 15.86
N LEU A 41 -2.43 -16.56 16.64
CA LEU A 41 -1.84 -15.76 17.71
C LEU A 41 -0.33 -15.76 17.54
N GLU A 42 0.26 -14.57 17.54
CA GLU A 42 1.70 -14.37 17.42
C GLU A 42 2.16 -13.34 18.44
N LEU A 43 3.19 -13.66 19.22
CA LEU A 43 3.78 -12.77 20.21
C LEU A 43 5.26 -12.59 19.91
N THR A 44 5.68 -11.35 19.70
CA THR A 44 7.07 -11.02 19.40
C THR A 44 7.56 -9.90 20.30
N THR A 45 8.80 -10.01 20.79
CA THR A 45 9.43 -8.87 21.46
C THR A 45 9.76 -7.80 20.42
N ILE A 46 9.62 -6.55 20.82
CA ILE A 46 9.92 -5.40 19.97
C ILE A 46 10.57 -4.33 20.82
N ALA A 47 11.50 -3.56 20.26
CA ALA A 47 12.08 -2.40 20.94
C ALA A 47 11.18 -1.17 20.80
N ASP A 48 11.24 -0.25 21.76
CA ASP A 48 10.38 0.95 21.78
C ASP A 48 10.55 1.77 20.50
N ALA A 49 11.80 1.98 20.09
CA ALA A 49 12.13 2.69 18.85
C ALA A 49 11.55 2.05 17.58
N LYS A 50 11.10 0.79 17.62
CA LYS A 50 10.50 0.08 16.48
C LYS A 50 8.97 0.04 16.55
N LEU A 51 8.34 0.35 17.69
CA LEU A 51 6.89 0.36 17.83
C LEU A 51 6.19 1.34 16.85
N PRO A 52 6.66 2.60 16.68
CA PRO A 52 6.01 3.53 15.75
C PRO A 52 5.96 2.95 14.32
N THR A 53 7.01 2.26 13.88
CA THR A 53 7.08 1.68 12.54
C THR A 53 6.08 0.55 12.26
N LYS A 54 5.42 0.02 13.31
CA LYS A 54 4.40 -1.02 13.19
C LYS A 54 3.00 -0.46 12.97
N VAL A 55 2.72 0.75 13.46
CA VAL A 55 1.38 1.33 13.46
C VAL A 55 1.28 2.59 12.61
N LEU A 56 2.37 3.32 12.41
CA LEU A 56 2.39 4.57 11.66
C LEU A 56 2.70 4.34 10.18
N TYR A 57 2.35 5.34 9.37
CA TYR A 57 2.90 5.46 8.03
C TYR A 57 4.43 5.47 8.12
N THR A 58 5.07 4.61 7.31
CA THR A 58 6.54 4.50 7.29
C THR A 58 7.04 4.80 5.91
N VAL A 59 7.91 5.80 5.81
CA VAL A 59 8.73 6.02 4.62
C VAL A 59 9.93 5.09 4.78
N ARG A 60 9.93 3.98 4.04
CA ARG A 60 11.03 3.02 4.07
C ARG A 60 11.93 3.31 2.89
N PRO A 61 13.19 3.71 3.08
CA PRO A 61 14.12 3.74 1.98
C PRO A 61 14.23 2.30 1.44
N ALA A 62 13.68 2.06 0.26
CA ALA A 62 13.98 0.84 -0.47
C ALA A 62 15.49 0.80 -0.75
N GLU A 63 16.07 -0.39 -0.91
CA GLU A 63 17.44 -0.48 -1.44
C GLU A 63 17.44 0.13 -2.87
N GLY A 64 17.81 1.41 -2.99
CA GLY A 64 17.71 2.18 -4.23
C GLY A 64 17.43 3.68 -4.03
N ASN A 65 17.21 4.37 -5.14
CA ASN A 65 16.88 5.80 -5.24
C ASN A 65 15.40 6.05 -4.86
N ASP A 66 15.03 5.87 -3.59
CA ASP A 66 13.65 6.13 -3.14
C ASP A 66 13.38 7.64 -3.09
N GLU A 67 12.69 8.15 -4.11
CA GLU A 67 12.28 9.56 -4.22
C GLU A 67 11.47 10.04 -3.01
N THR A 68 10.71 9.15 -2.37
CA THR A 68 9.90 9.49 -1.19
C THR A 68 10.78 9.75 0.02
N ALA A 69 11.77 8.90 0.26
CA ALA A 69 12.75 9.09 1.33
C ALA A 69 13.58 10.37 1.10
N GLN A 70 14.03 10.61 -0.13
CA GLN A 70 14.77 11.83 -0.48
C GLN A 70 13.93 13.09 -0.33
N LEU A 71 12.65 13.04 -0.71
CA LEU A 71 11.72 14.13 -0.45
C LEU A 71 11.62 14.37 1.06
N PHE A 72 11.46 13.32 1.86
CA PHE A 72 11.38 13.43 3.32
C PHE A 72 12.65 14.05 3.92
N ASP A 73 13.84 13.61 3.50
CA ASP A 73 15.12 14.17 3.95
C ASP A 73 15.22 15.67 3.63
N ARG A 74 14.81 16.09 2.43
CA ARG A 74 14.78 17.52 2.07
C ARG A 74 13.75 18.31 2.87
N ILE A 75 12.64 17.70 3.27
CA ILE A 75 11.66 18.35 4.16
C ILE A 75 12.28 18.56 5.55
N LEU A 76 13.00 17.57 6.08
CA LEU A 76 13.66 17.67 7.38
C LEU A 76 14.82 18.67 7.39
N ASP A 77 15.51 18.88 6.25
CA ASP A 77 16.57 19.89 6.08
C ASP A 77 16.04 21.33 5.89
N GLY A 78 15.02 21.71 6.66
CA GLY A 78 14.47 23.08 6.69
C GLY A 78 13.32 23.35 5.72
N GLY A 79 12.69 22.31 5.17
CA GLY A 79 11.53 22.39 4.28
C GLY A 79 11.90 22.48 2.80
N THR A 80 11.02 21.97 1.94
CA THR A 80 11.24 21.93 0.48
C THR A 80 9.93 22.16 -0.28
N THR A 81 10.06 22.48 -1.56
CA THR A 81 8.95 22.46 -2.51
C THR A 81 8.98 21.22 -3.39
N THR A 82 7.82 20.74 -3.81
CA THR A 82 7.67 19.65 -4.79
C THR A 82 6.40 19.85 -5.62
N LYS A 83 6.41 19.38 -6.88
CA LYS A 83 5.26 19.48 -7.78
C LYS A 83 4.56 18.13 -7.89
N ALA A 84 3.24 18.13 -7.78
CA ALA A 84 2.44 16.93 -8.02
C ALA A 84 0.96 17.28 -8.25
N THR A 85 0.21 16.38 -8.88
CA THR A 85 -1.25 16.55 -9.02
C THR A 85 -2.00 16.29 -7.71
N ARG A 86 -1.36 15.63 -6.75
CA ARG A 86 -1.86 15.34 -5.40
C ARG A 86 -0.70 15.42 -4.40
N PRO A 87 -0.95 15.67 -3.10
CA PRO A 87 0.11 15.71 -2.10
C PRO A 87 0.87 14.37 -2.09
N PRO A 88 2.20 14.36 -2.30
CA PRO A 88 2.98 13.11 -2.32
C PRO A 88 3.08 12.44 -0.95
N LEU A 89 2.97 13.20 0.14
CA LEU A 89 3.03 12.71 1.51
C LEU A 89 1.75 13.11 2.25
N PRO A 90 1.24 12.27 3.19
CA PRO A 90 0.07 12.61 3.96
C PRO A 90 0.34 13.79 4.91
N GLU A 91 -0.64 14.67 5.09
CA GLU A 91 -0.66 15.69 6.14
C GLU A 91 -1.40 15.18 7.38
N GLN A 92 -1.17 15.83 8.53
CA GLN A 92 -1.93 15.62 9.78
C GLN A 92 -1.89 14.17 10.30
N GLN A 93 -0.82 13.45 9.96
CA GLN A 93 -0.57 12.09 10.43
C GLN A 93 0.84 12.01 11.01
N HIS A 94 0.97 11.24 12.08
CA HIS A 94 2.28 10.88 12.60
C HIS A 94 2.96 9.88 11.66
N ILE A 95 4.18 10.21 11.24
CA ILE A 95 5.00 9.42 10.31
C ILE A 95 6.24 8.96 11.06
N ALA A 96 6.51 7.65 11.04
CA ALA A 96 7.74 7.11 11.56
C ALA A 96 8.83 7.13 10.47
N TYR A 97 9.91 7.85 10.71
CA TYR A 97 11.05 7.95 9.80
C TYR A 97 12.36 7.93 10.59
N GLN A 98 13.29 7.04 10.22
CA GLN A 98 14.55 6.82 10.94
C GLN A 98 14.32 6.64 12.46
N ASP A 99 14.87 7.52 13.29
CA ASP A 99 14.78 7.48 14.76
C ASP A 99 13.76 8.48 15.33
N GLY A 100 12.87 9.02 14.49
CA GLY A 100 11.88 10.03 14.88
C GLY A 100 10.46 9.72 14.43
N VAL A 101 9.51 10.39 15.08
CA VAL A 101 8.12 10.52 14.65
C VAL A 101 7.87 11.98 14.31
N TYR A 102 7.36 12.22 13.11
CA TYR A 102 7.17 13.56 12.54
C TYR A 102 5.72 13.76 12.13
N GLU A 103 5.28 15.01 12.17
CA GLU A 103 4.06 15.46 11.54
C GLU A 103 4.42 16.40 10.39
N LEU A 104 3.81 16.18 9.23
CA LEU A 104 4.02 17.02 8.06
C LEU A 104 2.85 17.97 7.87
N ALA A 105 3.17 19.19 7.49
CA ALA A 105 2.24 20.16 6.97
C ALA A 105 2.67 20.57 5.55
N TYR A 106 1.70 20.91 4.71
CA TYR A 106 1.99 21.52 3.42
C TYR A 106 1.08 22.71 3.15
N GLU A 107 1.60 23.64 2.34
CA GLU A 107 0.80 24.67 1.69
C GLU A 107 0.93 24.54 0.17
N VAL A 108 -0.16 24.78 -0.56
CA VAL A 108 -0.10 24.90 -2.02
C VAL A 108 0.25 26.34 -2.37
N ILE A 109 1.48 26.56 -2.83
CA ILE A 109 1.99 27.91 -3.15
C ILE A 109 1.75 28.30 -4.60
N GLU A 110 1.51 27.34 -5.48
CA GLU A 110 1.25 27.56 -6.90
C GLU A 110 0.32 26.49 -7.44
N LYS A 111 -0.53 26.88 -8.40
CA LYS A 111 -1.45 25.99 -9.10
C LYS A 111 -1.33 26.27 -10.59
N THR A 112 -0.89 25.27 -11.33
CA THR A 112 -0.72 25.35 -12.79
C THR A 112 -1.74 24.43 -13.44
N PRO A 113 -2.63 24.96 -14.31
CA PRO A 113 -3.52 24.13 -15.11
C PRO A 113 -2.73 23.11 -15.93
N ALA A 114 -3.22 21.87 -15.92
CA ALA A 114 -2.59 20.77 -16.62
C ALA A 114 -3.65 19.78 -17.12
N THR A 115 -3.30 18.98 -18.12
CA THR A 115 -4.15 17.91 -18.63
C THR A 115 -3.37 16.60 -18.59
N ARG A 116 -4.00 15.57 -18.03
CA ARG A 116 -3.46 14.21 -18.03
C ARG A 116 -4.03 13.46 -19.23
N TYR A 117 -3.16 12.85 -20.02
CA TYR A 117 -3.53 12.06 -21.19
C TYR A 117 -3.30 10.58 -20.93
N SER A 118 -4.30 9.75 -21.24
CA SER A 118 -4.13 8.30 -21.30
C SER A 118 -3.54 7.95 -22.66
N VAL A 119 -2.36 7.35 -22.66
CA VAL A 119 -1.60 7.07 -23.88
C VAL A 119 -1.19 5.61 -23.92
N LYS A 120 -0.95 5.09 -25.12
CA LYS A 120 -0.37 3.76 -25.33
C LYS A 120 0.93 3.90 -26.10
N VAL A 121 1.95 3.22 -25.60
CA VAL A 121 3.23 2.98 -26.27
C VAL A 121 3.31 1.45 -26.44
N ASP A 122 2.83 0.98 -27.59
CA ASP A 122 2.60 -0.45 -27.84
C ASP A 122 3.61 -1.03 -28.84
N ILE A 123 3.77 -2.35 -28.82
CA ILE A 123 4.61 -3.07 -29.77
C ILE A 123 3.96 -3.02 -31.14
N VAL A 124 4.72 -2.62 -32.16
CA VAL A 124 4.23 -2.62 -33.54
C VAL A 124 3.86 -4.04 -33.99
N THR A 125 2.59 -4.25 -34.35
CA THR A 125 2.08 -5.54 -34.85
C THR A 125 2.03 -5.62 -36.38
N GLY A 126 2.22 -4.49 -37.06
CA GLY A 126 2.15 -4.33 -38.51
C GLY A 126 3.44 -3.80 -39.13
N SER A 127 3.31 -3.12 -40.26
CA SER A 127 4.43 -2.39 -40.88
C SER A 127 4.32 -0.91 -40.50
N VAL A 128 5.45 -0.30 -40.12
CA VAL A 128 5.51 1.14 -39.86
C VAL A 128 5.29 1.91 -41.15
N THR A 129 4.40 2.91 -41.09
CA THR A 129 4.24 3.89 -42.16
C THR A 129 5.22 5.04 -41.91
N GLU A 130 6.27 5.15 -42.73
CA GLU A 130 7.31 6.19 -42.55
C GLU A 130 6.76 7.62 -42.48
N ALA A 131 5.68 7.92 -43.20
CA ALA A 131 5.05 9.24 -43.20
C ALA A 131 4.28 9.57 -41.90
N GLU A 132 4.00 8.57 -41.07
CA GLU A 132 3.31 8.68 -39.78
C GLU A 132 4.28 8.39 -38.61
N ALA A 133 5.58 8.34 -38.89
CA ALA A 133 6.62 8.03 -37.91
C ALA A 133 7.46 9.28 -37.58
N ILE A 134 7.84 9.41 -36.32
CA ILE A 134 8.78 10.42 -35.83
C ILE A 134 9.95 9.74 -35.13
N GLN A 135 11.17 10.27 -35.32
CA GLN A 135 12.32 9.83 -34.52
C GLN A 135 12.18 10.39 -33.10
N PHE A 136 12.48 9.58 -32.08
CA PHE A 136 12.42 10.00 -30.69
C PHE A 136 13.29 11.26 -30.44
N ALA A 137 14.47 11.31 -31.04
CA ALA A 137 15.37 12.46 -30.95
C ALA A 137 14.82 13.75 -31.59
N ASP A 138 13.85 13.64 -32.51
CA ASP A 138 13.18 14.77 -33.17
C ASP A 138 11.95 15.26 -32.39
N LEU A 139 11.54 14.56 -31.33
CA LEU A 139 10.45 15.01 -30.46
C LEU A 139 10.84 16.32 -29.76
N PRO A 140 9.89 17.23 -29.50
CA PRO A 140 10.09 18.36 -28.59
C PRO A 140 10.61 17.91 -27.22
N GLU A 141 11.41 18.76 -26.56
CA GLU A 141 11.99 18.48 -25.23
C GLU A 141 10.91 18.08 -24.21
N VAL A 142 9.75 18.75 -24.23
CA VAL A 142 8.61 18.44 -23.35
C VAL A 142 8.07 17.01 -23.53
N ASP A 143 8.13 16.47 -24.74
CA ASP A 143 7.71 15.10 -25.02
C ASP A 143 8.81 14.13 -24.58
N GLN A 144 10.08 14.42 -24.88
CA GLN A 144 11.21 13.58 -24.45
C GLN A 144 11.31 13.46 -22.92
N GLU A 145 11.08 14.56 -22.19
CA GLU A 145 11.10 14.58 -20.72
C GLU A 145 10.00 13.69 -20.12
N GLU A 146 8.79 13.70 -20.68
CA GLU A 146 7.71 12.80 -20.24
C GLU A 146 8.09 11.33 -20.48
N PHE A 147 8.63 10.99 -21.65
CA PHE A 147 9.13 9.64 -21.90
C PHE A 147 10.21 9.23 -20.89
N ALA A 148 11.16 10.12 -20.59
CA ALA A 148 12.21 9.85 -19.60
C ALA A 148 11.64 9.65 -18.18
N ALA A 149 10.69 10.48 -17.75
CA ALA A 149 10.03 10.36 -16.45
C ALA A 149 9.28 9.04 -16.28
N HIS A 150 8.85 8.43 -17.40
CA HIS A 150 8.19 7.14 -17.44
C HIS A 150 9.13 5.95 -17.70
N GLY A 151 10.45 6.17 -17.80
CA GLY A 151 11.43 5.12 -18.11
C GLY A 151 11.33 4.59 -19.54
N LEU A 152 10.80 5.39 -20.46
CA LEU A 152 10.57 5.05 -21.87
C LEU A 152 11.58 5.70 -22.83
N ALA A 153 12.52 6.47 -22.31
CA ALA A 153 13.51 7.18 -23.12
C ALA A 153 14.42 6.23 -23.93
N ASP A 154 14.67 5.01 -23.42
CA ASP A 154 15.53 4.02 -24.07
C ASP A 154 14.76 3.11 -25.05
N GLY A 155 13.46 3.37 -25.27
CA GLY A 155 12.68 2.71 -26.30
C GLY A 155 12.08 1.37 -25.93
N ASP A 156 12.18 0.90 -24.69
CA ASP A 156 11.53 -0.34 -24.23
C ASP A 156 9.98 -0.21 -24.29
N PRO A 157 9.30 -0.78 -25.31
CA PRO A 157 7.86 -0.63 -25.44
C PRO A 157 7.19 -1.52 -24.39
N VAL A 158 6.27 -0.94 -23.62
CA VAL A 158 5.69 -1.62 -22.46
C VAL A 158 4.51 -2.52 -22.84
N GLY A 159 3.89 -2.27 -23.99
CA GLY A 159 2.64 -2.94 -24.42
C GLY A 159 1.47 -2.70 -23.46
N ILE A 160 1.56 -1.62 -22.66
CA ILE A 160 0.61 -1.26 -21.60
C ILE A 160 0.33 0.24 -21.71
N GLY A 161 -0.93 0.64 -21.53
CA GLY A 161 -1.31 2.05 -21.46
C GLY A 161 -0.74 2.73 -20.21
N THR A 162 -0.21 3.93 -20.38
CA THR A 162 0.31 4.80 -19.31
C THR A 162 -0.38 6.16 -19.36
N THR A 163 0.03 7.09 -18.49
CA THR A 163 -0.50 8.46 -18.49
C THR A 163 0.61 9.48 -18.51
N PHE A 164 0.55 10.44 -19.43
CA PHE A 164 1.45 11.60 -19.47
C PHE A 164 0.73 12.84 -18.94
N LEU A 165 1.49 13.78 -18.38
CA LEU A 165 0.97 15.00 -17.78
C LEU A 165 1.62 16.23 -18.41
N TYR A 166 0.81 17.06 -19.07
CA TYR A 166 1.28 18.31 -19.65
C TYR A 166 0.59 19.50 -18.99
N THR A 167 1.33 20.53 -18.62
CA THR A 167 0.75 21.86 -18.37
C THR A 167 0.20 22.44 -19.66
N ASP A 168 -0.66 23.45 -19.56
CA ASP A 168 -1.20 24.13 -20.74
C ASP A 168 -0.09 24.68 -21.66
N ALA A 169 1.02 25.16 -21.10
CA ALA A 169 2.15 25.70 -21.84
C ALA A 169 3.02 24.61 -22.52
N GLU A 170 3.19 23.45 -21.88
CA GLU A 170 3.90 22.32 -22.47
C GLU A 170 3.06 21.66 -23.56
N ARG A 171 1.73 21.59 -23.38
CA ARG A 171 0.81 21.08 -24.39
C ARG A 171 0.87 21.85 -25.71
N GLU A 172 1.09 23.17 -25.67
CA GLU A 172 1.26 23.99 -26.88
C GLU A 172 2.56 23.68 -27.64
N GLN A 173 3.53 23.03 -26.99
CA GLN A 173 4.83 22.66 -27.54
C GLN A 173 4.89 21.19 -27.97
N SER A 174 4.03 20.34 -27.41
CA SER A 174 3.94 18.92 -27.75
C SER A 174 3.47 18.71 -29.19
N VAL A 175 4.08 17.74 -29.87
CA VAL A 175 3.60 17.25 -31.17
C VAL A 175 2.77 15.97 -31.05
N LEU A 176 2.76 15.35 -29.87
CA LEU A 176 2.06 14.10 -29.60
C LEU A 176 0.66 14.31 -29.02
N ILE A 177 0.43 15.46 -28.38
CA ILE A 177 -0.76 15.75 -27.56
C ILE A 177 -1.32 17.14 -27.92
N PRO A 178 -2.66 17.36 -27.89
CA PRO A 178 -3.73 16.41 -27.58
C PRO A 178 -4.06 15.45 -28.74
N LYS A 179 -3.57 15.76 -29.93
CA LYS A 179 -3.74 14.92 -31.12
C LYS A 179 -2.40 14.84 -31.82
N SER A 180 -1.89 13.63 -31.94
CA SER A 180 -0.67 13.36 -32.69
C SER A 180 -0.96 13.29 -34.18
N GLU A 181 -0.06 13.84 -35.00
CA GLU A 181 0.02 13.50 -36.43
C GLU A 181 0.83 12.22 -36.68
N TYR A 182 1.57 11.77 -35.67
CA TYR A 182 2.39 10.56 -35.69
C TYR A 182 1.67 9.40 -35.01
N SER A 183 1.72 8.24 -35.66
CA SER A 183 1.23 6.96 -35.15
C SER A 183 2.37 6.07 -34.64
N TYR A 184 3.62 6.40 -34.97
CA TYR A 184 4.80 5.61 -34.62
C TYR A 184 5.94 6.47 -34.10
N ILE A 185 6.67 5.95 -33.12
CA ILE A 185 7.91 6.55 -32.59
C ILE A 185 9.04 5.56 -32.82
N ILE A 186 10.17 6.05 -33.32
CA ILE A 186 11.35 5.24 -33.64
C ILE A 186 12.54 5.75 -32.82
N TRP A 187 13.22 4.85 -32.12
CA TRP A 187 14.45 5.15 -31.37
C TRP A 187 15.70 4.93 -32.21
N ASP A 188 16.81 5.53 -31.79
CA ASP A 188 18.10 5.48 -32.50
C ASP A 188 18.66 4.06 -32.67
N ASP A 189 18.28 3.14 -31.78
CA ASP A 189 18.65 1.72 -31.86
C ASP A 189 17.80 0.92 -32.86
N GLY A 190 16.81 1.57 -33.48
CA GLY A 190 15.85 0.99 -34.41
C GLY A 190 14.61 0.39 -33.74
N THR A 191 14.42 0.59 -32.44
CA THR A 191 13.19 0.17 -31.76
C THR A 191 12.01 1.02 -32.22
N GLU A 192 10.87 0.37 -32.46
CA GLU A 192 9.66 1.00 -32.99
C GLU A 192 8.49 0.75 -32.02
N ALA A 193 7.71 1.79 -31.74
CA ALA A 193 6.49 1.69 -30.95
C ALA A 193 5.30 2.37 -31.65
N GLU A 194 4.12 1.78 -31.49
CA GLU A 194 2.85 2.41 -31.85
C GLU A 194 2.45 3.41 -30.76
N TRP A 195 2.08 4.62 -31.18
CA TRP A 195 1.63 5.71 -30.31
C TRP A 195 0.15 5.98 -30.49
N VAL A 196 -0.60 5.93 -29.38
CA VAL A 196 -2.04 6.26 -29.38
C VAL A 196 -2.38 7.11 -28.18
N VAL A 197 -3.18 8.16 -28.41
CA VAL A 197 -3.81 8.97 -27.36
C VAL A 197 -5.26 8.53 -27.23
N ASP A 198 -5.63 7.92 -26.10
CA ASP A 198 -6.97 7.37 -25.89
C ASP A 198 -7.94 8.40 -25.30
N ASP A 199 -7.52 9.08 -24.22
CA ASP A 199 -8.39 9.91 -23.39
C ASP A 199 -7.62 11.08 -22.76
N ALA A 200 -8.35 12.10 -22.29
CA ALA A 200 -7.80 13.28 -21.64
C ALA A 200 -8.63 13.72 -20.43
N TYR A 201 -7.96 14.15 -19.38
CA TYR A 201 -8.57 14.56 -18.11
C TYR A 201 -7.92 15.85 -17.62
N ASP A 202 -8.72 16.91 -17.49
CA ASP A 202 -8.25 18.16 -16.89
C ASP A 202 -7.87 17.95 -15.42
N THR A 203 -6.75 18.54 -15.03
CA THR A 203 -6.20 18.45 -13.69
C THR A 203 -5.45 19.72 -13.32
N THR A 204 -4.75 19.70 -12.19
CA THR A 204 -3.93 20.83 -11.73
C THR A 204 -2.64 20.27 -11.19
N LEU A 205 -1.52 20.78 -11.71
CA LEU A 205 -0.21 20.56 -11.16
C LEU A 205 0.01 21.58 -10.03
N ASN A 206 0.07 21.10 -8.80
CA ASN A 206 0.26 21.95 -7.63
C ASN A 206 1.73 21.96 -7.23
N THR A 207 2.26 23.12 -6.87
CA THR A 207 3.53 23.22 -6.13
C THR A 207 3.21 23.24 -4.64
N TYR A 208 3.62 22.20 -3.93
CA TYR A 208 3.50 22.05 -2.49
C TYR A 208 4.77 22.52 -1.80
N ARG A 209 4.67 23.38 -0.78
CA ARG A 209 5.75 23.63 0.18
C ARG A 209 5.47 22.81 1.42
N TYR A 210 6.39 21.92 1.76
CA TYR A 210 6.31 21.08 2.95
C TYR A 210 7.17 21.62 4.08
N THR A 211 6.66 21.44 5.30
CA THR A 211 7.39 21.59 6.56
C THR A 211 7.19 20.34 7.41
N ALA A 212 8.14 20.07 8.29
CA ALA A 212 8.05 18.96 9.24
C ALA A 212 8.27 19.48 10.66
N ASP A 213 7.46 18.95 11.58
CA ASP A 213 7.65 19.11 13.01
C ASP A 213 7.96 17.74 13.61
N GLN A 214 9.02 17.66 14.42
CA GLN A 214 9.30 16.44 15.17
C GLN A 214 8.36 16.36 16.37
N VAL A 215 7.51 15.34 16.39
CA VAL A 215 6.58 15.07 17.50
C VAL A 215 7.34 14.49 18.68
N ALA A 216 8.17 13.47 18.44
CA ALA A 216 9.00 12.82 19.44
C ALA A 216 10.12 12.00 18.80
N PRO A 217 11.18 11.66 19.55
CA PRO A 217 12.05 10.52 19.22
C PRO A 217 11.22 9.22 19.16
N ALA A 218 11.57 8.31 18.24
CA ALA A 218 10.84 7.05 18.06
C ALA A 218 10.82 6.19 19.32
N ALA A 219 11.90 6.20 20.11
CA ALA A 219 11.98 5.48 21.38
C ALA A 219 10.99 6.03 22.42
N GLU A 220 10.89 7.36 22.54
CA GLU A 220 9.98 8.01 23.47
C GLU A 220 8.52 7.78 23.07
N TYR A 221 8.22 7.90 21.77
CA TYR A 221 6.89 7.58 21.25
C TYR A 221 6.50 6.13 21.52
N GLY A 222 7.42 5.19 21.28
CA GLY A 222 7.21 3.77 21.58
C GLY A 222 6.98 3.50 23.06
N GLN A 223 7.68 4.21 23.95
CA GLN A 223 7.46 4.13 25.38
C GLN A 223 6.04 4.59 25.74
N GLN A 224 5.59 5.74 25.22
CA GLN A 224 4.23 6.24 25.41
C GLN A 224 3.17 5.23 24.90
N MET A 225 3.43 4.57 23.76
CA MET A 225 2.57 3.50 23.27
C MET A 225 2.49 2.33 24.26
N ARG A 226 3.60 1.90 24.85
CA ARG A 226 3.57 0.83 25.88
C ARG A 226 2.78 1.25 27.10
N GLU A 227 2.99 2.46 27.58
CA GLU A 227 2.29 2.95 28.77
C GLU A 227 0.77 3.02 28.56
N ARG A 228 0.32 3.39 27.34
CA ARG A 228 -1.09 3.51 27.01
C ARG A 228 -1.76 2.18 26.69
N PHE A 229 -1.17 1.38 25.82
CA PHE A 229 -1.86 0.24 25.19
C PHE A 229 -1.57 -1.11 25.85
N THR A 230 -0.60 -1.18 26.77
CA THR A 230 -0.25 -2.47 27.39
C THR A 230 -1.33 -2.91 28.38
N PHE A 231 -1.78 -4.15 28.22
CA PHE A 231 -2.54 -4.86 29.26
C PHE A 231 -1.86 -6.18 29.63
N GLU A 232 -2.20 -6.73 30.80
CA GLU A 232 -1.53 -7.91 31.35
C GLU A 232 -2.34 -9.19 31.11
N LEU A 233 -1.65 -10.25 30.66
CA LEU A 233 -2.18 -11.60 30.67
C LEU A 233 -1.69 -12.35 31.92
N THR A 234 -2.47 -12.24 33.00
CA THR A 234 -2.24 -12.97 34.25
C THR A 234 -3.21 -14.14 34.41
N ASP A 235 -2.90 -15.03 35.35
CA ASP A 235 -3.79 -16.12 35.78
C ASP A 235 -4.29 -17.01 34.64
N LEU A 236 -3.40 -17.29 33.68
CA LEU A 236 -3.68 -18.20 32.57
C LEU A 236 -3.71 -19.65 33.06
N PRO A 237 -4.83 -20.38 32.83
CA PRO A 237 -4.86 -21.84 32.96
C PRO A 237 -3.80 -22.50 32.06
N ASP A 238 -3.36 -23.70 32.42
CA ASP A 238 -2.27 -24.40 31.74
C ASP A 238 -2.46 -24.50 30.23
N ALA A 239 -3.68 -24.81 29.75
CA ALA A 239 -3.97 -24.87 28.33
C ALA A 239 -3.81 -23.51 27.60
N GLN A 240 -4.17 -22.38 28.25
CA GLN A 240 -3.95 -21.04 27.69
C GLN A 240 -2.47 -20.66 27.74
N ARG A 241 -1.78 -21.07 28.81
CA ARG A 241 -0.35 -20.85 29.00
C ARG A 241 0.48 -21.53 27.92
N GLU A 242 0.14 -22.77 27.56
CA GLU A 242 0.82 -23.48 26.47
C GLU A 242 0.59 -22.81 25.13
N ILE A 243 -0.63 -22.32 24.82
CA ILE A 243 -0.89 -21.56 23.59
C ILE A 243 -0.01 -20.31 23.50
N VAL A 244 0.06 -19.51 24.58
CA VAL A 244 0.89 -18.30 24.64
C VAL A 244 2.38 -18.64 24.51
N LYS A 245 2.83 -19.69 25.19
CA LYS A 245 4.21 -20.15 25.13
C LYS A 245 4.60 -20.57 23.72
N THR A 246 3.78 -21.39 23.06
CA THR A 246 3.98 -21.76 21.65
C THR A 246 4.07 -20.52 20.77
N ALA A 247 3.13 -19.56 20.93
CA ALA A 247 3.10 -18.31 20.18
C ALA A 247 4.33 -17.40 20.38
N ILE A 248 5.10 -17.60 21.47
CA ILE A 248 6.35 -16.89 21.77
C ILE A 248 7.57 -17.67 21.27
N THR A 249 7.65 -18.99 21.53
CA THR A 249 8.89 -19.76 21.34
C THR A 249 8.95 -20.50 20.01
N ASP A 250 7.82 -21.02 19.54
CA ASP A 250 7.79 -21.98 18.43
C ASP A 250 7.31 -21.34 17.13
N GLY A 251 6.92 -20.06 17.19
CA GLY A 251 6.32 -19.30 16.10
C GLY A 251 4.83 -19.08 16.32
N PRO A 252 4.09 -18.55 15.32
CA PRO A 252 2.67 -18.26 15.48
C PRO A 252 1.87 -19.53 15.80
N TYR A 253 1.01 -19.46 16.81
CA TYR A 253 -0.02 -20.48 17.03
C TYR A 253 -1.11 -20.31 15.97
N VAL A 254 -1.32 -21.32 15.12
CA VAL A 254 -2.24 -21.25 13.98
C VAL A 254 -3.26 -22.38 14.06
N VAL A 255 -4.53 -22.05 13.87
CA VAL A 255 -5.65 -22.99 13.65
C VAL A 255 -6.04 -22.89 12.19
N GLY A 256 -6.01 -24.02 11.48
CA GLY A 256 -6.30 -24.09 10.05
C GLY A 256 -7.72 -23.63 9.70
N PRO A 257 -7.98 -23.28 8.43
CA PRO A 257 -9.29 -22.80 7.97
C PRO A 257 -10.43 -23.80 8.19
N ASP A 258 -10.14 -25.11 8.18
CA ASP A 258 -11.10 -26.19 8.41
C ASP A 258 -11.08 -26.75 9.84
N GLU A 259 -10.31 -26.13 10.74
CA GLU A 259 -10.13 -26.61 12.12
C GLU A 259 -10.95 -25.79 13.11
N THR A 260 -11.61 -26.49 14.04
CA THR A 260 -12.34 -25.84 15.14
C THR A 260 -11.37 -25.32 16.19
N SER A 261 -11.56 -24.06 16.59
CA SER A 261 -10.82 -23.47 17.71
C SER A 261 -11.11 -24.20 19.03
N SER A 262 -10.08 -24.44 19.84
CA SER A 262 -10.26 -25.04 21.17
C SER A 262 -10.91 -24.05 22.14
N ASP A 263 -11.60 -24.56 23.16
CA ASP A 263 -12.20 -23.73 24.24
C ASP A 263 -11.15 -22.85 24.92
N ALA A 264 -9.91 -23.36 25.05
CA ALA A 264 -8.80 -22.61 25.62
C ALA A 264 -8.44 -21.40 24.76
N LEU A 265 -8.41 -21.54 23.43
CA LEU A 265 -8.14 -20.44 22.51
C LEU A 265 -9.28 -19.42 22.49
N VAL A 266 -10.54 -19.89 22.47
CA VAL A 266 -11.72 -19.01 22.53
C VAL A 266 -11.73 -18.19 23.83
N ALA A 267 -11.44 -18.85 24.96
CA ALA A 267 -11.36 -18.18 26.25
C ALA A 267 -10.16 -17.20 26.32
N LEU A 268 -9.01 -17.55 25.72
CA LEU A 268 -7.87 -16.65 25.61
C LEU A 268 -8.20 -15.43 24.74
N ALA A 269 -8.77 -15.63 23.55
CA ALA A 269 -9.20 -14.55 22.66
C ALA A 269 -10.22 -13.63 23.36
N THR A 270 -11.14 -14.19 24.15
CA THR A 270 -12.11 -13.39 24.92
C THR A 270 -11.44 -12.41 25.89
N ARG A 271 -10.24 -12.72 26.38
CA ARG A 271 -9.47 -11.78 27.25
C ARG A 271 -8.97 -10.54 26.52
N PHE A 272 -8.88 -10.56 25.18
CA PHE A 272 -8.51 -9.37 24.39
C PHE A 272 -9.71 -8.44 24.16
N ARG A 273 -10.94 -8.92 24.42
CA ARG A 273 -12.15 -8.13 24.20
C ARG A 273 -12.21 -6.95 25.17
N GLY A 274 -12.42 -5.76 24.63
CA GLY A 274 -12.52 -4.51 25.40
C GLY A 274 -11.17 -3.84 25.67
N HIS A 275 -10.05 -4.42 25.23
CA HIS A 275 -8.75 -3.75 25.24
C HIS A 275 -8.52 -2.98 23.94
N GLU A 276 -7.86 -1.83 24.07
CA GLU A 276 -7.50 -0.98 22.94
C GLU A 276 -6.41 -1.66 22.11
N GLN A 277 -6.60 -1.71 20.79
CA GLN A 277 -5.56 -2.16 19.87
C GLN A 277 -4.43 -1.13 19.83
N ALA A 278 -3.20 -1.56 19.53
CA ALA A 278 -2.10 -0.64 19.31
C ALA A 278 -2.30 0.10 17.98
N HIS A 279 -2.29 1.43 18.02
CA HIS A 279 -2.41 2.35 16.88
C HIS A 279 -1.55 3.61 17.09
N GLY A 280 -1.56 4.54 16.14
CA GLY A 280 -0.90 5.84 16.32
C GLY A 280 -1.50 6.62 17.51
N LEU A 281 -0.69 7.30 18.31
CA LEU A 281 -1.16 8.07 19.48
C LEU A 281 -2.11 9.22 19.10
N ASN A 282 -2.08 9.68 17.84
CA ASN A 282 -3.00 10.66 17.26
C ASN A 282 -4.25 10.05 16.60
N GLU A 283 -4.42 8.73 16.66
CA GLU A 283 -5.55 8.01 16.07
C GLU A 283 -6.49 7.49 17.15
N ASP A 284 -7.74 7.25 16.78
CA ASP A 284 -8.70 6.50 17.59
C ASP A 284 -8.61 5.02 17.25
N GLY A 285 -8.52 4.17 18.27
CA GLY A 285 -8.41 2.72 18.09
C GLY A 285 -9.66 2.08 17.50
N LYS A 286 -9.46 1.01 16.72
CA LYS A 286 -10.56 0.17 16.23
C LYS A 286 -10.90 -0.89 17.29
N GLY A 287 -12.19 -1.04 17.57
CA GLY A 287 -12.71 -1.99 18.57
C GLY A 287 -12.92 -3.42 18.08
N ASP A 288 -12.24 -3.84 17.01
CA ASP A 288 -12.32 -5.23 16.57
C ASP A 288 -11.52 -6.14 17.52
N LEU A 289 -11.89 -7.42 17.58
CA LEU A 289 -11.12 -8.40 18.36
C LEU A 289 -9.86 -8.87 17.63
N SER A 290 -9.92 -8.90 16.29
CA SER A 290 -8.76 -9.20 15.46
C SER A 290 -7.97 -7.92 15.24
N GLY A 291 -6.68 -7.95 15.56
CA GLY A 291 -5.78 -6.80 15.41
C GLY A 291 -4.49 -6.97 16.18
N THR A 292 -3.85 -5.84 16.43
CA THR A 292 -2.53 -5.77 17.06
C THR A 292 -2.62 -5.19 18.46
N TYR A 293 -1.91 -5.77 19.42
CA TYR A 293 -1.99 -5.43 20.84
C TYR A 293 -0.60 -5.37 21.46
N LEU A 294 -0.46 -4.63 22.56
CA LEU A 294 0.69 -4.74 23.45
C LEU A 294 0.28 -5.53 24.68
N VAL A 295 0.94 -6.66 24.89
CA VAL A 295 0.57 -7.61 25.94
C VAL A 295 1.74 -7.84 26.85
N ARG A 296 1.54 -7.64 28.15
CA ARG A 296 2.51 -8.06 29.17
C ARG A 296 2.27 -9.51 29.56
N TYR A 297 3.32 -10.31 29.50
CA TYR A 297 3.33 -11.70 29.94
C TYR A 297 4.68 -12.06 30.55
N GLN A 298 4.70 -12.53 31.80
CA GLN A 298 5.92 -12.86 32.56
C GLN A 298 6.96 -11.71 32.50
N ASP A 299 6.53 -10.51 32.89
CA ASP A 299 7.31 -9.26 32.95
C ASP A 299 7.71 -8.62 31.61
N ASP A 300 7.73 -9.39 30.52
CA ASP A 300 8.01 -8.89 29.17
C ASP A 300 6.75 -8.36 28.46
N VAL A 301 6.92 -7.35 27.61
CA VAL A 301 5.84 -6.77 26.79
C VAL A 301 6.04 -7.13 25.32
N TYR A 302 5.05 -7.82 24.76
CA TYR A 302 5.04 -8.39 23.43
C TYR A 302 4.16 -7.59 22.48
N TRP A 303 4.66 -7.36 21.26
CA TRP A 303 3.83 -7.04 20.11
C TRP A 303 3.05 -8.29 19.71
N THR A 304 1.74 -8.22 19.89
CA THR A 304 0.84 -9.36 19.76
C THR A 304 -0.08 -9.16 18.57
N THR A 305 -0.14 -10.13 17.66
CA THR A 305 -1.12 -10.15 16.56
C THR A 305 -2.13 -11.27 16.83
N LEU A 306 -3.40 -10.89 16.95
CA LEU A 306 -4.53 -11.80 17.11
C LEU A 306 -5.40 -11.74 15.87
N VAL A 307 -5.65 -12.88 15.25
CA VAL A 307 -6.63 -13.05 14.18
C VAL A 307 -7.59 -14.14 14.62
N VAL A 308 -8.88 -13.84 14.59
CA VAL A 308 -9.96 -14.79 14.87
C VAL A 308 -11.10 -14.56 13.90
N GLN A 309 -11.63 -15.62 13.29
CA GLN A 309 -12.85 -15.53 12.49
C GLN A 309 -14.06 -15.30 13.40
N ARG A 310 -14.95 -14.39 13.00
CA ARG A 310 -16.11 -14.00 13.84
C ARG A 310 -17.05 -15.17 14.13
N ASP A 311 -17.12 -16.15 13.23
CA ASP A 311 -18.02 -17.31 13.32
C ASP A 311 -17.53 -18.40 14.28
N THR A 312 -16.29 -18.32 14.78
CA THR A 312 -15.74 -19.27 15.76
C THR A 312 -15.85 -18.81 17.21
N LEU A 313 -16.40 -17.62 17.44
CA LEU A 313 -16.62 -17.05 18.77
C LEU A 313 -18.08 -17.02 19.19
N THR A 314 -18.99 -17.53 18.36
CA THR A 314 -20.36 -17.84 18.75
C THR A 314 -20.32 -19.08 19.65
N THR A 315 -20.10 -18.85 20.94
CA THR A 315 -20.56 -19.77 21.98
C THR A 315 -22.03 -20.08 21.72
N THR A 316 -22.33 -21.35 21.49
CA THR A 316 -23.66 -21.92 21.62
C THR A 316 -24.21 -21.49 22.98
N GLU A 317 -25.12 -20.53 23.00
CA GLU A 317 -25.96 -20.27 24.17
C GLU A 317 -26.80 -21.54 24.39
N GLY A 318 -26.56 -22.22 25.51
CA GLY A 318 -27.39 -23.29 26.04
C GLY A 318 -28.36 -22.75 27.07
#